data_AF-A0A8B2HRU4-F1
#
_entry.id   AF-A0A8B2HRU4-F1
#
_cell.length_a   1.000
_cell.length_b   1.000
_cell.length_c   1.000
_cell.angle_alpha   90.00
_cell.angle_beta   90.00
_cell.angle_gamma   90.00
#
_symmetry.space_group_name_H-M   'P 1'
#
loop_
_entity.id
_entity.type
_entity.pdbx_description
1 polymer ?
#
loop_
_entity_poly.entity_id
_entity_poly.type
_entity_poly.pdbx_seq_one_letter_code
_entity_poly.pdbx_strand_id
1 'polypeptide(L)'
;MTTFVIDKKIKILLVLLGVTLGISLMSWSEIAIFADSDDDGVNDYLDNCPSNANRDQADFDFDKIGDECDTDDDNDGVTDSLDQFDTDPTDWADSDSDSIGDNKDTDDDNDGVTDSLDQFDTDPFEWADFDFDGVGSSKDTDDDNDGILDSDDTSPLPTSEHLAIKYLKDIETCAEMNDGTLRLVCYSEFFGTITKNENSNSDALELSIALSKIGTIDDCHFVSHEIGHASYEETKDVTKSLHGMDGTMCRGGYFHGVLSSYFHNIEELGKSFPDSYQTICNDLIGSSNYQDCVHGLGHGFVHYFGDDLDSSLESCHDLSFYQNILCVKGVMMQYTDNVLTRDGISENVISNICDENQLRGNDYVECNMSTGTTLAFFANHDFEKGKELCTLIEDEDARNYCVEGLRLEIQDSERYESSPLTEDVREKFQPQFIEGISKTIDIRSPALVSDFQFVPEIELISFTVDRPQYVILYIPNDLVGSKMAVMVNGQSPSQLDAKNNVLGEDIVMIKFVPNEQGLVLITPLAQ
;
A
#
# COMPACT_ATOMS: atom_id res chain seq x y z
N MET A 1 109.10 8.41 -14.60
CA MET A 1 107.81 7.82 -14.98
C MET A 1 107.89 6.32 -14.77
N THR A 2 107.39 5.84 -13.64
CA THR A 2 107.26 4.40 -13.34
C THR A 2 105.79 4.11 -13.18
N THR A 3 105.13 3.80 -14.29
CA THR A 3 103.71 3.40 -14.31
C THR A 3 103.63 1.88 -14.29
N PHE A 4 102.81 1.38 -13.36
CA PHE A 4 102.68 0.00 -12.93
C PHE A 4 102.35 -0.97 -14.08
N VAL A 5 103.17 -2.00 -14.25
CA VAL A 5 102.84 -3.17 -15.06
C VAL A 5 102.04 -4.13 -14.19
N ILE A 6 100.72 -4.17 -14.40
CA ILE A 6 99.84 -5.15 -13.75
C ILE A 6 100.06 -6.51 -14.43
N ASP A 7 100.42 -7.52 -13.64
CA ASP A 7 100.67 -8.90 -14.08
C ASP A 7 99.47 -9.47 -14.86
N LYS A 8 99.76 -10.20 -15.95
CA LYS A 8 98.77 -10.87 -16.81
C LYS A 8 97.88 -11.84 -16.01
N LYS A 9 98.40 -12.42 -14.92
CA LYS A 9 97.62 -13.24 -13.98
C LYS A 9 96.59 -12.43 -13.19
N ILE A 10 96.90 -11.19 -12.82
CA ILE A 10 96.00 -10.29 -12.10
C ILE A 10 94.88 -9.79 -13.02
N LYS A 11 95.17 -9.55 -14.31
CA LYS A 11 94.13 -9.20 -15.30
C LYS A 11 93.13 -10.34 -15.53
N ILE A 12 93.60 -11.59 -15.60
CA ILE A 12 92.72 -12.76 -15.75
C ILE A 12 91.92 -12.99 -14.46
N LEU A 13 92.53 -12.78 -13.29
CA LEU A 13 91.82 -12.88 -12.01
C LEU A 13 90.74 -11.82 -11.87
N LEU A 14 90.97 -10.58 -12.32
CA LEU A 14 89.97 -9.50 -12.31
C LEU A 14 88.83 -9.72 -13.31
N VAL A 15 89.10 -10.30 -14.48
CA VAL A 15 88.06 -10.68 -15.45
C VAL A 15 87.23 -11.85 -14.90
N LEU A 16 87.86 -12.87 -14.33
CA LEU A 16 87.15 -13.98 -13.69
C LEU A 16 86.34 -13.50 -12.48
N LEU A 17 86.90 -12.62 -11.62
CA LEU A 17 86.15 -12.02 -10.52
C LEU A 17 84.95 -11.23 -11.02
N GLY A 18 85.11 -10.45 -12.10
CA GLY A 18 84.05 -9.66 -12.70
C GLY A 18 82.93 -10.50 -13.32
N VAL A 19 83.28 -11.63 -13.96
CA VAL A 19 82.30 -12.59 -14.51
C VAL A 19 81.59 -13.34 -13.39
N THR A 20 82.29 -13.75 -12.32
CA THR A 20 81.65 -14.39 -11.17
C THR A 20 80.80 -13.42 -10.34
N LEU A 21 81.18 -12.14 -10.23
CA LEU A 21 80.35 -11.12 -9.60
C LEU A 21 79.12 -10.79 -10.46
N GLY A 22 79.26 -10.74 -11.79
CA GLY A 22 78.15 -10.50 -12.71
C GLY A 22 77.11 -11.62 -12.69
N ILE A 23 77.55 -12.88 -12.60
CA ILE A 23 76.65 -14.05 -12.49
C ILE A 23 76.09 -14.20 -11.06
N SER A 24 76.79 -13.71 -10.04
CA SER A 24 76.34 -13.73 -8.63
C SER A 24 75.39 -12.58 -8.27
N LEU A 25 75.29 -11.54 -9.11
CA LEU A 25 74.36 -10.41 -8.94
C LEU A 25 73.05 -10.61 -9.70
N MET A 26 72.94 -11.65 -10.54
CA MET A 26 71.65 -12.17 -10.97
C MET A 26 71.14 -13.04 -9.81
N SER A 27 70.52 -12.39 -8.83
CA SER A 27 69.78 -13.10 -7.79
C SER A 27 68.78 -14.04 -8.46
N TRP A 28 68.62 -15.22 -7.86
CA TRP A 28 67.58 -16.20 -8.23
C TRP A 28 66.14 -15.67 -8.01
N SER A 29 65.96 -14.37 -7.85
CA SER A 29 64.67 -13.69 -7.72
C SER A 29 64.08 -13.27 -9.07
N GLU A 30 64.79 -13.42 -10.19
CA GLU A 30 64.24 -13.19 -11.54
C GLU A 30 63.73 -14.46 -12.23
N ILE A 31 63.83 -15.63 -11.59
CA ILE A 31 63.39 -16.93 -12.14
C ILE A 31 61.92 -17.25 -11.79
N ALA A 32 61.27 -16.47 -10.92
CA ALA A 32 59.86 -16.63 -10.56
C ALA A 32 58.88 -15.85 -11.47
N ILE A 33 59.32 -15.40 -12.65
CA ILE A 33 58.51 -14.56 -13.57
C ILE A 33 57.96 -15.39 -14.76
N PHE A 34 58.33 -16.68 -14.85
CA PHE A 34 57.91 -17.59 -15.92
C PHE A 34 57.38 -18.94 -15.40
N ALA A 35 56.98 -18.98 -14.12
CA ALA A 35 56.23 -20.13 -13.65
C ALA A 35 54.81 -20.01 -14.21
N ASP A 36 54.30 -21.12 -14.72
CA ASP A 36 52.99 -21.33 -15.30
C ASP A 36 52.61 -22.72 -14.77
N SER A 37 51.91 -22.74 -13.65
CA SER A 37 51.76 -23.90 -12.78
C SER A 37 50.71 -24.89 -13.29
N ASP A 38 49.76 -24.42 -14.08
CA ASP A 38 48.70 -25.22 -14.72
C ASP A 38 48.82 -25.33 -16.26
N ASP A 39 49.88 -24.73 -16.84
CA ASP A 39 50.24 -24.76 -18.26
C ASP A 39 49.16 -24.12 -19.18
N ASP A 40 48.44 -23.11 -18.71
CA ASP A 40 47.37 -22.43 -19.46
C ASP A 40 47.88 -21.33 -20.42
N GLY A 41 49.15 -20.92 -20.24
CA GLY A 41 49.85 -19.90 -21.02
C GLY A 41 49.87 -18.50 -20.39
N VAL A 42 49.36 -18.35 -19.18
CA VAL A 42 49.49 -17.19 -18.29
C VAL A 42 50.52 -17.52 -17.21
N ASN A 43 51.34 -16.55 -16.80
CA ASN A 43 52.32 -16.83 -15.75
C ASN A 43 51.67 -16.64 -14.38
N ASP A 44 52.00 -17.47 -13.39
CA ASP A 44 51.44 -17.49 -12.01
C ASP A 44 51.31 -16.10 -11.34
N TYR A 45 52.12 -15.12 -11.71
CA TYR A 45 52.08 -13.77 -11.12
C TYR A 45 51.05 -12.82 -11.76
N LEU A 46 50.55 -13.17 -12.94
CA LEU A 46 49.47 -12.50 -13.67
C LEU A 46 48.19 -13.36 -13.69
N ASP A 47 48.27 -14.58 -13.19
CA ASP A 47 47.23 -15.58 -13.24
C ASP A 47 46.24 -15.40 -12.07
N ASN A 48 44.96 -15.22 -12.36
CA ASN A 48 43.89 -15.13 -11.36
C ASN A 48 43.43 -16.51 -10.84
N CYS A 49 43.83 -17.61 -11.51
CA CYS A 49 43.67 -18.98 -11.02
C CYS A 49 44.95 -19.82 -11.17
N PRO A 50 46.03 -19.55 -10.40
CA PRO A 50 47.35 -20.18 -10.58
C PRO A 50 47.47 -21.71 -10.45
N SER A 51 46.36 -22.42 -10.26
CA SER A 51 46.30 -23.87 -10.11
C SER A 51 45.24 -24.51 -11.01
N ASN A 52 44.43 -23.72 -11.72
CA ASN A 52 43.34 -24.16 -12.56
C ASN A 52 43.40 -23.41 -13.89
N ALA A 53 43.71 -24.15 -14.96
CA ALA A 53 43.99 -23.54 -16.26
C ALA A 53 42.80 -22.76 -16.83
N ASN A 54 42.91 -21.43 -16.92
CA ASN A 54 41.88 -20.50 -17.39
C ASN A 54 42.49 -19.36 -18.25
N ARG A 55 42.88 -19.74 -19.47
CA ARG A 55 43.67 -18.88 -20.36
C ARG A 55 43.05 -17.50 -20.68
N ASP A 56 41.73 -17.41 -20.64
CA ASP A 56 40.97 -16.16 -20.85
C ASP A 56 40.99 -15.22 -19.64
N GLN A 57 41.30 -15.75 -18.45
CA GLN A 57 41.42 -15.00 -17.20
C GLN A 57 40.13 -14.21 -16.92
N ALA A 58 38.99 -14.87 -17.14
CA ALA A 58 37.70 -14.35 -16.74
C ALA A 58 37.66 -14.17 -15.22
N ASP A 59 36.97 -13.13 -14.78
CA ASP A 59 36.92 -12.56 -13.41
C ASP A 59 35.70 -11.64 -13.42
N PHE A 60 34.52 -12.25 -13.42
CA PHE A 60 33.27 -11.57 -13.75
C PHE A 60 32.84 -10.56 -12.66
N ASP A 61 33.06 -10.90 -11.39
CA ASP A 61 32.82 -10.05 -10.23
C ASP A 61 33.93 -9.02 -9.92
N PHE A 62 35.09 -9.15 -10.57
CA PHE A 62 36.28 -8.32 -10.40
C PHE A 62 36.96 -8.41 -9.03
N ASP A 63 36.86 -9.53 -8.34
CA ASP A 63 37.50 -9.74 -7.03
C ASP A 63 38.98 -10.20 -7.13
N LYS A 64 39.40 -10.60 -8.34
CA LYS A 64 40.72 -11.13 -8.76
C LYS A 64 40.95 -12.62 -8.52
N ILE A 65 39.93 -13.34 -8.09
CA ILE A 65 39.82 -14.78 -8.25
C ILE A 65 39.23 -14.96 -9.65
N GLY A 66 39.77 -15.88 -10.44
CA GLY A 66 39.18 -16.13 -11.77
C GLY A 66 38.01 -17.07 -11.66
N ASP A 67 37.06 -16.95 -12.58
CA ASP A 67 35.82 -17.75 -12.63
C ASP A 67 36.10 -19.26 -12.45
N GLU A 68 37.11 -19.81 -13.12
CA GLU A 68 37.50 -21.24 -13.01
C GLU A 68 37.93 -21.71 -11.59
N CYS A 69 38.27 -20.78 -10.70
CA CYS A 69 38.63 -21.05 -9.31
C CYS A 69 37.81 -20.27 -8.27
N ASP A 70 36.82 -19.50 -8.72
CA ASP A 70 35.75 -18.98 -7.88
C ASP A 70 34.68 -20.06 -7.67
N THR A 71 33.75 -19.80 -6.78
CA THR A 71 32.59 -20.65 -6.50
C THR A 71 31.27 -19.91 -6.64
N ASP A 72 31.35 -18.63 -6.98
CA ASP A 72 30.28 -17.64 -7.10
C ASP A 72 30.84 -16.53 -8.03
N ASP A 73 30.84 -16.82 -9.32
CA ASP A 73 31.55 -16.07 -10.37
C ASP A 73 31.06 -14.60 -10.50
N ASP A 74 29.84 -14.29 -10.07
CA ASP A 74 29.25 -12.96 -10.13
C ASP A 74 28.92 -12.31 -8.77
N ASN A 75 29.13 -13.06 -7.68
CA ASN A 75 29.00 -12.63 -6.30
C ASN A 75 27.58 -12.18 -5.92
N ASP A 76 26.54 -12.77 -6.54
CA ASP A 76 25.14 -12.55 -6.18
C ASP A 76 24.71 -13.30 -4.90
N GLY A 77 25.54 -14.26 -4.46
CA GLY A 77 25.35 -15.07 -3.26
C GLY A 77 24.81 -16.49 -3.51
N VAL A 78 24.58 -16.87 -4.76
CA VAL A 78 24.28 -18.22 -5.24
C VAL A 78 25.53 -18.82 -5.85
N THR A 79 25.90 -20.03 -5.45
CA THR A 79 27.11 -20.67 -6.03
C THR A 79 26.84 -21.12 -7.46
N ASP A 80 27.83 -21.08 -8.35
CA ASP A 80 27.71 -21.48 -9.77
C ASP A 80 27.05 -22.85 -9.97
N SER A 81 27.23 -23.77 -9.02
CA SER A 81 26.62 -25.11 -9.07
C SER A 81 25.09 -25.14 -8.94
N LEU A 82 24.48 -24.05 -8.46
CA LEU A 82 23.05 -23.85 -8.26
C LEU A 82 22.51 -22.68 -9.08
N ASP A 83 23.38 -21.97 -9.77
CA ASP A 83 23.09 -20.78 -10.54
C ASP A 83 22.94 -21.14 -12.03
N GLN A 84 21.80 -20.79 -12.65
CA GLN A 84 21.63 -20.95 -14.10
C GLN A 84 22.32 -19.84 -14.92
N PHE A 85 22.63 -18.73 -14.28
CA PHE A 85 23.22 -17.52 -14.84
C PHE A 85 24.44 -17.06 -14.02
N ASP A 86 25.41 -17.95 -13.85
CA ASP A 86 26.70 -17.77 -13.14
C ASP A 86 27.57 -16.56 -13.59
N THR A 87 27.12 -15.74 -14.53
CA THR A 87 27.78 -14.52 -14.98
C THR A 87 26.77 -13.38 -15.16
N ASP A 88 25.69 -13.37 -14.40
CA ASP A 88 24.72 -12.28 -14.35
C ASP A 88 24.27 -12.07 -12.89
N PRO A 89 24.82 -11.06 -12.19
CA PRO A 89 24.61 -10.90 -10.75
C PRO A 89 23.21 -10.38 -10.41
N THR A 90 22.33 -10.36 -11.41
CA THR A 90 20.95 -9.95 -11.32
C THR A 90 19.99 -11.12 -11.48
N ASP A 91 20.46 -12.36 -11.71
CA ASP A 91 19.60 -13.53 -11.89
C ASP A 91 20.30 -14.84 -11.53
N TRP A 92 19.55 -15.83 -11.04
CA TRP A 92 20.09 -17.13 -10.64
C TRP A 92 19.24 -18.33 -11.05
N ALA A 93 18.03 -18.11 -11.57
CA ALA A 93 17.04 -19.16 -11.85
C ALA A 93 16.44 -19.03 -13.26
N ASP A 94 16.08 -20.17 -13.86
CA ASP A 94 15.47 -20.33 -15.19
C ASP A 94 14.42 -21.45 -15.07
N SER A 95 13.26 -21.11 -14.50
CA SER A 95 12.26 -22.06 -14.01
C SER A 95 11.64 -22.91 -15.13
N ASP A 96 11.51 -22.34 -16.32
CA ASP A 96 11.02 -23.03 -17.52
C ASP A 96 12.11 -23.54 -18.49
N SER A 97 13.37 -23.17 -18.23
CA SER A 97 14.53 -23.50 -19.05
C SER A 97 14.50 -22.90 -20.47
N ASP A 98 13.94 -21.70 -20.64
CA ASP A 98 13.88 -20.98 -21.92
C ASP A 98 15.13 -20.11 -22.21
N SER A 99 16.05 -20.02 -21.23
CA SER A 99 17.29 -19.21 -21.23
C SER A 99 17.10 -17.71 -21.01
N ILE A 100 15.92 -17.28 -20.56
CA ILE A 100 15.67 -16.01 -19.90
C ILE A 100 15.63 -16.31 -18.40
N GLY A 101 16.27 -15.48 -17.58
CA GLY A 101 16.24 -15.69 -16.13
C GLY A 101 14.97 -15.13 -15.52
N ASP A 102 14.53 -15.75 -14.43
CA ASP A 102 13.26 -15.48 -13.74
C ASP A 102 13.12 -13.98 -13.35
N ASN A 103 14.21 -13.27 -13.01
CA ASN A 103 14.11 -11.84 -12.68
C ASN A 103 13.80 -10.93 -13.90
N LYS A 104 13.85 -11.49 -15.10
CA LYS A 104 13.62 -10.78 -16.37
C LYS A 104 12.53 -11.43 -17.23
N ASP A 105 12.22 -12.69 -17.01
CA ASP A 105 11.04 -13.30 -17.62
C ASP A 105 9.77 -12.64 -17.06
N THR A 106 8.66 -12.88 -17.74
CA THR A 106 7.33 -12.37 -17.39
C THR A 106 6.32 -13.50 -17.23
N ASP A 107 6.78 -14.74 -17.38
CA ASP A 107 6.04 -16.02 -17.35
C ASP A 107 7.09 -17.11 -17.01
N ASP A 108 7.59 -17.08 -15.78
CA ASP A 108 8.75 -17.85 -15.27
C ASP A 108 8.64 -19.37 -15.48
N ASP A 109 7.43 -19.92 -15.54
CA ASP A 109 7.17 -21.35 -15.75
C ASP A 109 6.53 -21.70 -17.12
N ASN A 110 6.26 -20.67 -17.95
CA ASN A 110 5.71 -20.77 -19.29
C ASN A 110 4.34 -21.51 -19.35
N ASP A 111 3.53 -21.41 -18.28
CA ASP A 111 2.18 -21.97 -18.23
C ASP A 111 1.14 -21.12 -19.00
N GLY A 112 1.52 -19.88 -19.32
CA GLY A 112 0.75 -18.91 -20.07
C GLY A 112 0.00 -17.88 -19.23
N VAL A 113 0.20 -17.85 -17.92
CA VAL A 113 -0.20 -16.80 -16.97
C VAL A 113 1.07 -15.98 -16.63
N THR A 114 0.96 -14.65 -16.61
CA THR A 114 2.14 -13.83 -16.28
C THR A 114 2.41 -13.81 -14.77
N ASP A 115 3.66 -13.66 -14.34
CA ASP A 115 4.05 -13.69 -12.90
C ASP A 115 3.27 -12.66 -12.05
N SER A 116 2.83 -11.56 -12.67
CA SER A 116 2.02 -10.54 -12.01
C SER A 116 0.60 -10.99 -11.61
N LEU A 117 0.14 -12.11 -12.18
CA LEU A 117 -1.14 -12.77 -11.93
C LEU A 117 -0.96 -14.19 -11.39
N ASP A 118 0.23 -14.74 -11.50
CA ASP A 118 0.57 -16.07 -11.04
C ASP A 118 1.04 -16.06 -9.58
N GLN A 119 0.27 -16.67 -8.69
CA GLN A 119 0.68 -16.80 -7.28
C GLN A 119 1.75 -17.88 -7.06
N PHE A 120 1.99 -18.72 -8.06
CA PHE A 120 2.90 -19.84 -8.09
C PHE A 120 3.75 -19.81 -9.37
N ASP A 121 4.29 -18.63 -9.69
CA ASP A 121 5.16 -18.29 -10.84
C ASP A 121 6.22 -19.31 -11.30
N THR A 122 6.59 -20.28 -10.46
CA THR A 122 7.60 -21.30 -10.76
C THR A 122 7.05 -22.74 -10.83
N ASP A 123 5.73 -22.95 -10.72
CA ASP A 123 5.06 -24.26 -10.80
C ASP A 123 4.08 -24.32 -12.00
N PRO A 124 4.47 -24.89 -13.16
CA PRO A 124 3.70 -24.81 -14.42
C PRO A 124 2.38 -25.61 -14.44
N PHE A 125 1.93 -26.05 -13.28
CA PHE A 125 0.69 -26.77 -13.06
C PHE A 125 -0.21 -26.07 -12.05
N GLU A 126 0.15 -24.91 -11.54
CA GLU A 126 -0.58 -24.17 -10.55
C GLU A 126 -0.38 -22.67 -10.75
N TRP A 127 -1.46 -21.89 -10.69
CA TRP A 127 -1.35 -20.43 -10.76
C TRP A 127 -2.23 -19.68 -9.74
N ALA A 128 -3.17 -20.39 -9.10
CA ALA A 128 -4.29 -19.79 -8.36
C ALA A 128 -4.42 -20.31 -6.91
N ASP A 129 -4.72 -19.40 -5.98
CA ASP A 129 -5.12 -19.57 -4.57
C ASP A 129 -6.05 -18.38 -4.22
N PHE A 130 -7.26 -18.39 -4.80
CA PHE A 130 -8.21 -17.26 -4.78
C PHE A 130 -9.10 -17.19 -3.54
N ASP A 131 -9.08 -18.23 -2.71
CA ASP A 131 -9.68 -18.26 -1.37
C ASP A 131 -8.64 -17.94 -0.27
N PHE A 132 -7.35 -17.91 -0.62
CA PHE A 132 -6.22 -17.41 0.16
C PHE A 132 -5.94 -18.24 1.40
N ASP A 133 -6.04 -19.55 1.27
CA ASP A 133 -5.83 -20.52 2.34
C ASP A 133 -4.37 -21.03 2.41
N GLY A 134 -3.60 -20.77 1.34
CA GLY A 134 -2.20 -21.13 1.18
C GLY A 134 -1.97 -22.44 0.42
N VAL A 135 -3.02 -23.05 -0.14
CA VAL A 135 -2.96 -24.22 -1.01
C VAL A 135 -3.50 -23.83 -2.38
N GLY A 136 -2.71 -24.06 -3.44
CA GLY A 136 -3.17 -23.75 -4.79
C GLY A 136 -4.34 -24.64 -5.24
N SER A 137 -5.25 -24.08 -6.06
CA SER A 137 -6.51 -24.69 -6.49
C SER A 137 -6.33 -26.05 -7.18
N SER A 138 -5.19 -26.31 -7.82
CA SER A 138 -4.94 -27.62 -8.45
C SER A 138 -4.62 -28.73 -7.42
N LYS A 139 -4.20 -28.36 -6.21
CA LYS A 139 -3.86 -29.27 -5.10
C LYS A 139 -4.89 -29.25 -3.98
N ASP A 140 -5.69 -28.19 -3.88
CA ASP A 140 -6.75 -28.07 -2.90
C ASP A 140 -7.92 -29.03 -3.24
N THR A 141 -8.77 -29.27 -2.25
CA THR A 141 -9.90 -30.20 -2.31
C THR A 141 -11.22 -29.54 -1.95
N ASP A 142 -11.20 -28.23 -1.68
CA ASP A 142 -12.30 -27.36 -1.24
C ASP A 142 -11.97 -25.92 -1.69
N ASP A 143 -11.77 -25.69 -2.99
CA ASP A 143 -11.10 -24.47 -3.53
C ASP A 143 -11.85 -23.15 -3.23
N ASP A 144 -13.14 -23.21 -2.87
CA ASP A 144 -13.94 -22.04 -2.47
C ASP A 144 -14.15 -21.93 -0.95
N ASN A 145 -13.60 -22.88 -0.20
CA ASN A 145 -13.64 -23.00 1.25
C ASN A 145 -15.07 -22.90 1.85
N ASP A 146 -16.09 -23.34 1.11
CA ASP A 146 -17.48 -23.37 1.57
C ASP A 146 -17.80 -24.58 2.48
N GLY A 147 -16.85 -25.52 2.58
CA GLY A 147 -16.91 -26.72 3.40
C GLY A 147 -17.48 -27.93 2.67
N ILE A 148 -17.64 -27.86 1.35
CA ILE A 148 -18.06 -28.95 0.46
C ILE A 148 -16.92 -29.27 -0.50
N LEU A 149 -16.35 -30.48 -0.36
CA LEU A 149 -15.25 -30.92 -1.23
C LEU A 149 -15.62 -30.84 -2.72
N ASP A 150 -14.68 -30.45 -3.59
CA ASP A 150 -14.94 -30.21 -5.03
C ASP A 150 -15.58 -31.40 -5.74
N SER A 151 -15.22 -32.62 -5.30
CA SER A 151 -15.76 -33.86 -5.86
C SER A 151 -17.27 -34.02 -5.66
N ASP A 152 -17.82 -33.35 -4.65
CA ASP A 152 -19.22 -33.33 -4.27
C ASP A 152 -19.87 -31.96 -4.51
N ASP A 153 -19.10 -30.94 -4.86
CA ASP A 153 -19.59 -29.58 -5.06
C ASP A 153 -19.98 -29.26 -6.52
N THR A 154 -20.99 -28.41 -6.66
CA THR A 154 -21.52 -27.96 -7.94
C THR A 154 -20.89 -26.67 -8.46
N SER A 155 -20.18 -25.94 -7.59
CA SER A 155 -19.56 -24.65 -7.86
C SER A 155 -18.17 -24.59 -7.20
N PRO A 156 -17.26 -25.54 -7.51
CA PRO A 156 -16.08 -25.81 -6.69
C PRO A 156 -15.05 -24.68 -6.63
N LEU A 157 -15.17 -23.68 -7.51
CA LEU A 157 -14.24 -22.55 -7.56
C LEU A 157 -14.89 -21.31 -6.97
N PRO A 158 -14.12 -20.45 -6.27
CA PRO A 158 -14.62 -19.18 -5.82
C PRO A 158 -14.96 -18.31 -7.04
N THR A 159 -15.97 -17.46 -6.88
CA THR A 159 -16.45 -16.60 -7.97
C THR A 159 -15.34 -15.72 -8.56
N SER A 160 -14.42 -15.25 -7.72
CA SER A 160 -13.25 -14.47 -8.13
C SER A 160 -12.35 -15.25 -9.10
N GLU A 161 -12.03 -16.52 -8.80
CA GLU A 161 -11.24 -17.37 -9.69
C GLU A 161 -11.99 -17.64 -11.01
N HIS A 162 -13.27 -17.97 -10.93
CA HIS A 162 -14.09 -18.18 -12.13
C HIS A 162 -14.06 -16.98 -13.08
N LEU A 163 -14.15 -15.77 -12.53
CA LEU A 163 -14.09 -14.54 -13.32
C LEU A 163 -12.68 -14.22 -13.79
N ALA A 164 -11.65 -14.48 -12.98
CA ALA A 164 -10.25 -14.31 -13.38
C ALA A 164 -9.93 -15.16 -14.61
N ILE A 165 -10.26 -16.45 -14.60
CA ILE A 165 -10.07 -17.36 -15.75
C ILE A 165 -10.84 -16.86 -16.98
N LYS A 166 -12.09 -16.42 -16.78
CA LYS A 166 -12.95 -15.95 -17.87
C LYS A 166 -12.42 -14.69 -18.56
N TYR A 167 -11.77 -13.81 -17.79
CA TYR A 167 -11.34 -12.49 -18.20
C TYR A 167 -9.82 -12.31 -18.20
N LEU A 168 -9.06 -13.40 -18.13
CA LEU A 168 -7.60 -13.41 -17.96
C LEU A 168 -6.88 -12.42 -18.88
N LYS A 169 -7.16 -12.48 -20.19
CA LYS A 169 -6.52 -11.58 -21.19
C LYS A 169 -6.83 -10.10 -20.95
N ASP A 170 -8.04 -9.77 -20.49
CA ASP A 170 -8.42 -8.39 -20.19
C ASP A 170 -7.68 -7.90 -18.94
N ILE A 171 -7.53 -8.76 -17.92
CA ILE A 171 -6.79 -8.48 -16.69
C ILE A 171 -5.29 -8.27 -16.99
N GLU A 172 -4.65 -9.17 -17.73
CA GLU A 172 -3.25 -9.07 -18.17
C GLU A 172 -2.98 -7.77 -18.93
N THR A 173 -3.88 -7.42 -19.86
CA THR A 173 -3.75 -6.21 -20.67
C THR A 173 -3.68 -4.95 -19.80
N CYS A 174 -4.43 -4.93 -18.69
CA CYS A 174 -4.34 -3.83 -17.73
C CYS A 174 -3.07 -3.93 -16.87
N ALA A 175 -2.72 -5.12 -16.37
CA ALA A 175 -1.58 -5.36 -15.47
C ALA A 175 -0.24 -4.94 -16.10
N GLU A 176 -0.03 -5.25 -17.38
CA GLU A 176 1.19 -4.93 -18.14
C GLU A 176 1.40 -3.41 -18.38
N MET A 177 0.41 -2.56 -18.07
CA MET A 177 0.52 -1.11 -18.31
C MET A 177 1.49 -0.44 -17.33
N ASN A 178 2.61 0.08 -17.81
CA ASN A 178 3.61 0.80 -16.99
C ASN A 178 3.16 2.18 -16.45
N ASP A 179 2.07 2.73 -17.00
CA ASP A 179 1.51 4.00 -16.54
C ASP A 179 0.34 3.71 -15.60
N GLY A 180 0.50 4.00 -14.31
CA GLY A 180 -0.51 3.75 -13.28
C GLY A 180 -1.86 4.41 -13.56
N THR A 181 -1.87 5.57 -14.24
CA THR A 181 -3.13 6.24 -14.62
C THR A 181 -3.86 5.45 -15.69
N LEU A 182 -3.14 5.05 -16.74
CA LEU A 182 -3.73 4.24 -17.81
C LEU A 182 -4.17 2.87 -17.31
N ARG A 183 -3.38 2.26 -16.42
CA ARG A 183 -3.72 1.00 -15.73
C ARG A 183 -5.03 1.13 -14.96
N LEU A 184 -5.18 2.18 -14.15
CA LEU A 184 -6.38 2.41 -13.35
C LEU A 184 -7.63 2.65 -14.22
N VAL A 185 -7.48 3.43 -15.30
CA VAL A 185 -8.56 3.63 -16.29
C VAL A 185 -8.92 2.31 -16.98
N CYS A 186 -7.93 1.47 -17.30
CA CYS A 186 -8.15 0.15 -17.88
C CYS A 186 -8.99 -0.72 -16.94
N TYR A 187 -8.62 -0.81 -15.66
CA TYR A 187 -9.40 -1.57 -14.67
C TYR A 187 -10.80 -1.00 -14.48
N SER A 188 -10.95 0.32 -14.39
CA SER A 188 -12.26 0.99 -14.33
C SER A 188 -13.19 0.58 -15.48
N GLU A 189 -12.70 0.61 -16.73
CA GLU A 189 -13.46 0.18 -17.91
C GLU A 189 -13.78 -1.32 -17.90
N PHE A 190 -12.81 -2.13 -17.46
CA PHE A 190 -12.93 -3.58 -17.32
C PHE A 190 -14.03 -3.97 -16.32
N PHE A 191 -14.00 -3.44 -15.11
CA PHE A 191 -15.05 -3.71 -14.10
C PHE A 191 -16.40 -3.12 -14.48
N GLY A 192 -16.42 -1.99 -15.19
CA GLY A 192 -17.62 -1.45 -15.84
C GLY A 192 -18.19 -2.36 -16.95
N THR A 193 -17.42 -3.33 -17.44
CA THR A 193 -17.86 -4.35 -18.41
C THR A 193 -18.35 -5.62 -17.70
N ILE A 194 -17.65 -6.07 -16.65
CA ILE A 194 -18.07 -7.22 -15.83
C ILE A 194 -19.46 -6.98 -15.22
N THR A 195 -19.67 -5.81 -14.60
CA THR A 195 -20.95 -5.42 -14.00
C THR A 195 -22.12 -5.52 -14.96
N LYS A 196 -21.91 -5.24 -16.26
CA LYS A 196 -22.94 -5.36 -17.30
C LYS A 196 -23.18 -6.79 -17.79
N ASN A 197 -22.15 -7.65 -17.74
CA ASN A 197 -22.17 -8.98 -18.35
C ASN A 197 -22.56 -10.09 -17.37
N GLU A 198 -22.05 -10.06 -16.15
CA GLU A 198 -22.29 -11.10 -15.14
C GLU A 198 -23.65 -10.95 -14.44
N ASN A 199 -24.30 -9.79 -14.57
CA ASN A 199 -25.53 -9.44 -13.83
C ASN A 199 -25.39 -9.59 -12.30
N SER A 200 -24.17 -9.42 -11.78
CA SER A 200 -23.88 -9.48 -10.35
C SER A 200 -22.74 -8.51 -10.01
N ASN A 201 -23.10 -7.37 -9.41
CA ASN A 201 -22.14 -6.37 -8.97
C ASN A 201 -21.33 -6.84 -7.74
N SER A 202 -21.83 -7.81 -6.99
CA SER A 202 -21.06 -8.44 -5.90
C SER A 202 -19.89 -9.26 -6.45
N ASP A 203 -20.11 -9.98 -7.54
CA ASP A 203 -19.09 -10.87 -8.11
C ASP A 203 -17.93 -10.04 -8.69
N ALA A 204 -18.25 -8.92 -9.32
CA ALA A 204 -17.28 -7.92 -9.74
C ALA A 204 -16.47 -7.36 -8.57
N LEU A 205 -17.10 -7.11 -7.42
CA LEU A 205 -16.42 -6.63 -6.22
C LEU A 205 -15.51 -7.70 -5.60
N GLU A 206 -15.94 -8.96 -5.54
CA GLU A 206 -15.08 -10.04 -5.03
C GLU A 206 -13.85 -10.25 -5.92
N LEU A 207 -14.01 -10.11 -7.25
CA LEU A 207 -12.86 -10.13 -8.16
C LEU A 207 -11.91 -8.94 -7.91
N SER A 208 -12.42 -7.72 -7.71
CA SER A 208 -11.54 -6.57 -7.46
C SER A 208 -10.76 -6.71 -6.15
N ILE A 209 -11.37 -7.31 -5.12
CA ILE A 209 -10.71 -7.65 -3.86
C ILE A 209 -9.63 -8.72 -4.09
N ALA A 210 -9.94 -9.79 -4.84
CA ALA A 210 -8.97 -10.86 -5.09
C ALA A 210 -7.75 -10.35 -5.87
N LEU A 211 -7.97 -9.58 -6.94
CA LEU A 211 -6.89 -8.99 -7.74
C LEU A 211 -6.06 -7.96 -6.96
N SER A 212 -6.64 -7.29 -5.96
CA SER A 212 -5.92 -6.42 -5.02
C SER A 212 -4.94 -7.20 -4.16
N LYS A 213 -5.42 -8.31 -3.57
CA LYS A 213 -4.63 -9.16 -2.68
C LYS A 213 -3.41 -9.80 -3.36
N ILE A 214 -3.54 -10.18 -4.63
CA ILE A 214 -2.42 -10.72 -5.41
C ILE A 214 -1.51 -9.63 -6.00
N GLY A 215 -1.83 -8.34 -5.77
CA GLY A 215 -0.98 -7.21 -6.15
C GLY A 215 -1.14 -6.72 -7.59
N THR A 216 -2.14 -7.22 -8.32
CA THR A 216 -2.48 -6.82 -9.69
C THR A 216 -3.15 -5.44 -9.75
N ILE A 217 -4.04 -5.16 -8.79
CA ILE A 217 -4.71 -3.87 -8.65
C ILE A 217 -4.07 -3.11 -7.50
N ASP A 218 -3.40 -2.00 -7.82
CA ASP A 218 -2.71 -1.21 -6.81
C ASP A 218 -3.68 -0.47 -5.85
N ASP A 219 -4.90 -0.16 -6.31
CA ASP A 219 -5.96 0.42 -5.49
C ASP A 219 -7.36 -0.11 -5.88
N CYS A 220 -7.84 -1.06 -5.08
CA CYS A 220 -9.17 -1.61 -5.25
C CYS A 220 -10.28 -0.65 -4.82
N HIS A 221 -10.00 0.37 -4.00
CA HIS A 221 -10.98 1.36 -3.57
C HIS A 221 -11.51 2.13 -4.77
N PHE A 222 -10.61 2.73 -5.55
CA PHE A 222 -10.98 3.48 -6.75
C PHE A 222 -11.72 2.62 -7.76
N VAL A 223 -11.21 1.42 -8.08
CA VAL A 223 -11.87 0.49 -9.01
C VAL A 223 -13.29 0.14 -8.52
N SER A 224 -13.45 -0.04 -7.21
CA SER A 224 -14.74 -0.39 -6.63
C SER A 224 -15.76 0.75 -6.70
N HIS A 225 -15.35 2.04 -6.80
CA HIS A 225 -16.29 3.15 -7.04
C HIS A 225 -17.16 2.88 -8.27
N GLU A 226 -16.54 2.43 -9.37
CA GLU A 226 -17.26 2.17 -10.62
C GLU A 226 -18.22 0.99 -10.50
N ILE A 227 -17.83 -0.04 -9.75
CA ILE A 227 -18.69 -1.18 -9.45
C ILE A 227 -19.91 -0.72 -8.64
N GLY A 228 -19.69 0.13 -7.64
CA GLY A 228 -20.74 0.74 -6.82
C GLY A 228 -21.69 1.61 -7.63
N HIS A 229 -21.15 2.44 -8.52
CA HIS A 229 -21.93 3.26 -9.44
C HIS A 229 -22.85 2.37 -10.30
N ALA A 230 -22.28 1.37 -10.98
CA ALA A 230 -23.05 0.45 -11.83
C ALA A 230 -24.17 -0.27 -11.04
N SER A 231 -23.89 -0.67 -9.80
CA SER A 231 -24.87 -1.28 -8.91
C SER A 231 -26.07 -0.38 -8.64
N TYR A 232 -25.84 0.89 -8.30
CA TYR A 232 -26.96 1.81 -8.09
C TYR A 232 -27.75 2.07 -9.38
N GLU A 233 -27.07 2.20 -10.52
CA GLU A 233 -27.74 2.40 -11.81
C GLU A 233 -28.65 1.23 -12.18
N GLU A 234 -28.32 0.01 -11.77
CA GLU A 234 -29.16 -1.17 -11.95
C GLU A 234 -30.33 -1.23 -10.95
N THR A 235 -30.06 -1.03 -9.65
CA THR A 235 -31.05 -1.24 -8.59
C THR A 235 -31.97 -0.05 -8.38
N LYS A 236 -31.45 1.17 -8.59
CA LYS A 236 -32.03 2.46 -8.16
C LYS A 236 -32.43 2.47 -6.68
N ASP A 237 -31.73 1.68 -5.85
CA ASP A 237 -32.00 1.49 -4.42
C ASP A 237 -30.69 1.34 -3.64
N VAL A 238 -30.36 2.38 -2.88
CA VAL A 238 -29.12 2.45 -2.08
C VAL A 238 -29.05 1.32 -1.04
N THR A 239 -30.13 1.06 -0.31
CA THR A 239 -30.13 0.03 0.73
C THR A 239 -29.96 -1.36 0.13
N LYS A 240 -30.54 -1.62 -1.06
CA LYS A 240 -30.32 -2.88 -1.78
C LYS A 240 -28.89 -3.01 -2.27
N SER A 241 -28.29 -1.93 -2.79
CA SER A 241 -26.91 -1.94 -3.31
C SER A 241 -25.86 -2.09 -2.19
N LEU A 242 -26.09 -1.51 -1.01
CA LEU A 242 -25.12 -1.54 0.10
C LEU A 242 -25.29 -2.70 1.07
N HIS A 243 -26.20 -3.65 0.79
CA HIS A 243 -26.46 -4.76 1.70
C HIS A 243 -25.24 -5.68 1.84
N GLY A 244 -24.71 -5.81 3.06
CA GLY A 244 -23.56 -6.68 3.35
C GLY A 244 -22.20 -6.05 3.06
N MET A 245 -22.15 -4.77 2.72
CA MET A 245 -20.90 -4.02 2.62
C MET A 245 -20.39 -3.65 4.01
N ASP A 246 -19.08 -3.53 4.15
CA ASP A 246 -18.38 -3.03 5.33
C ASP A 246 -17.40 -1.92 4.93
N GLY A 247 -16.73 -1.31 5.89
CA GLY A 247 -15.76 -0.22 5.67
C GLY A 247 -14.34 -0.66 5.31
N THR A 248 -14.12 -1.87 4.79
CA THR A 248 -12.81 -2.26 4.21
C THR A 248 -12.52 -1.43 2.95
N MET A 249 -11.25 -1.30 2.52
CA MET A 249 -10.90 -0.34 1.45
C MET A 249 -11.70 -0.54 0.16
N CYS A 250 -11.72 -1.74 -0.40
CA CYS A 250 -12.47 -2.01 -1.64
C CYS A 250 -13.99 -1.84 -1.44
N ARG A 251 -14.53 -2.36 -0.34
CA ARG A 251 -15.98 -2.29 -0.05
C ARG A 251 -16.43 -0.86 0.27
N GLY A 252 -15.57 -0.05 0.88
CA GLY A 252 -15.73 1.39 1.08
C GLY A 252 -15.73 2.15 -0.25
N GLY A 253 -14.89 1.74 -1.19
CA GLY A 253 -14.91 2.26 -2.56
C GLY A 253 -16.24 1.98 -3.27
N TYR A 254 -16.70 0.73 -3.25
CA TYR A 254 -18.02 0.36 -3.74
C TYR A 254 -19.12 1.21 -3.11
N PHE A 255 -19.01 1.39 -1.80
CA PHE A 255 -19.96 2.16 -1.03
C PHE A 255 -20.02 3.63 -1.50
N HIS A 256 -18.87 4.26 -1.70
CA HIS A 256 -18.78 5.64 -2.22
C HIS A 256 -19.39 5.75 -3.62
N GLY A 257 -19.11 4.79 -4.51
CA GLY A 257 -19.69 4.73 -5.85
C GLY A 257 -21.22 4.73 -5.88
N VAL A 258 -21.85 3.91 -5.01
CA VAL A 258 -23.31 3.87 -4.88
C VAL A 258 -23.87 5.23 -4.45
N LEU A 259 -23.25 5.86 -3.45
CA LEU A 259 -23.71 7.15 -2.94
C LEU A 259 -23.53 8.26 -3.98
N SER A 260 -22.37 8.34 -4.64
CA SER A 260 -22.11 9.31 -5.71
C SER A 260 -23.15 9.20 -6.83
N SER A 261 -23.47 7.98 -7.27
CA SER A 261 -24.48 7.76 -8.30
C SER A 261 -25.90 8.13 -7.85
N TYR A 262 -26.25 7.83 -6.58
CA TYR A 262 -27.50 8.28 -5.99
C TYR A 262 -27.63 9.80 -6.00
N PHE A 263 -26.61 10.54 -5.56
CA PHE A 263 -26.64 11.99 -5.50
C PHE A 263 -26.65 12.65 -6.88
N HIS A 264 -25.90 12.08 -7.83
CA HIS A 264 -25.99 12.49 -9.23
C HIS A 264 -27.43 12.35 -9.75
N ASN A 265 -28.11 11.25 -9.47
CA ASN A 265 -29.50 11.05 -9.88
C ASN A 265 -30.47 12.06 -9.20
N ILE A 266 -30.24 12.42 -7.94
CA ILE A 266 -31.03 13.45 -7.24
C ILE A 266 -30.87 14.82 -7.92
N GLU A 267 -29.64 15.19 -8.29
CA GLU A 267 -29.31 16.41 -9.03
C GLU A 267 -30.01 16.43 -10.39
N GLU A 268 -29.87 15.37 -11.20
CA GLU A 268 -30.49 15.29 -12.54
C GLU A 268 -32.02 15.43 -12.49
N LEU A 269 -32.64 14.92 -11.42
CA LEU A 269 -34.08 15.02 -11.20
C LEU A 269 -34.52 16.39 -10.67
N GLY A 270 -33.58 17.31 -10.40
CA GLY A 270 -33.82 18.63 -9.83
C GLY A 270 -34.45 18.57 -8.43
N LYS A 271 -34.19 17.48 -7.70
CA LYS A 271 -34.68 17.31 -6.32
C LYS A 271 -33.74 18.03 -5.37
N SER A 272 -34.29 18.57 -4.28
CA SER A 272 -33.47 19.09 -3.20
C SER A 272 -32.68 17.95 -2.55
N PHE A 273 -31.43 18.22 -2.22
CA PHE A 273 -30.64 17.36 -1.36
C PHE A 273 -31.42 17.04 -0.06
N PRO A 274 -31.40 15.81 0.48
CA PRO A 274 -32.15 15.49 1.68
C PRO A 274 -31.77 16.41 2.85
N ASP A 275 -32.77 17.08 3.44
CA ASP A 275 -32.56 18.13 4.45
C ASP A 275 -31.97 17.64 5.79
N SER A 276 -31.80 16.32 6.00
CA SER A 276 -31.20 15.77 7.21
C SER A 276 -30.28 14.59 6.92
N TYR A 277 -29.06 14.66 7.45
CA TYR A 277 -28.07 13.57 7.39
C TYR A 277 -28.58 12.28 8.05
N GLN A 278 -29.50 12.40 9.01
CA GLN A 278 -30.17 11.29 9.66
C GLN A 278 -31.00 10.47 8.64
N THR A 279 -31.62 11.12 7.66
CA THR A 279 -32.35 10.44 6.58
C THR A 279 -31.42 9.81 5.54
N ILE A 280 -30.16 10.24 5.46
CA ILE A 280 -29.20 9.66 4.53
C ILE A 280 -28.50 8.48 5.19
N CYS A 281 -27.74 8.68 6.26
CA CYS A 281 -26.94 7.59 6.83
C CYS A 281 -27.74 6.64 7.75
N ASN A 282 -28.69 7.15 8.56
CA ASN A 282 -29.44 6.27 9.46
C ASN A 282 -30.58 5.52 8.75
N ASP A 283 -31.33 6.20 7.88
CA ASP A 283 -32.47 5.56 7.20
C ASP A 283 -32.04 4.68 6.01
N LEU A 284 -30.91 4.96 5.35
CA LEU A 284 -30.45 4.15 4.20
C LEU A 284 -29.59 2.93 4.62
N ILE A 285 -28.82 3.00 5.70
CA ILE A 285 -27.65 2.09 5.90
C ILE A 285 -27.58 1.46 7.31
N GLY A 286 -28.13 2.10 8.34
CA GLY A 286 -27.98 1.63 9.73
C GLY A 286 -26.61 1.95 10.33
N SER A 287 -26.41 1.62 11.62
CA SER A 287 -25.30 2.15 12.44
C SER A 287 -23.92 1.55 12.20
N SER A 288 -23.76 0.53 11.34
CA SER A 288 -22.49 -0.21 11.20
C SER A 288 -21.48 0.41 10.23
N ASN A 289 -21.89 1.24 9.25
CA ASN A 289 -21.01 1.83 8.22
C ASN A 289 -21.08 3.36 8.20
N TYR A 290 -21.15 3.97 9.38
CA TYR A 290 -21.39 5.39 9.50
C TYR A 290 -20.23 6.25 8.98
N GLN A 291 -18.98 5.80 9.14
CA GLN A 291 -17.83 6.56 8.67
C GLN A 291 -17.83 6.67 7.15
N ASP A 292 -17.97 5.53 6.47
CA ASP A 292 -18.01 5.45 5.01
C ASP A 292 -19.23 6.20 4.47
N CYS A 293 -20.36 6.21 5.19
CA CYS A 293 -21.49 7.06 4.84
C CYS A 293 -21.13 8.55 4.85
N VAL A 294 -20.55 9.04 5.94
CA VAL A 294 -20.27 10.46 6.08
C VAL A 294 -19.10 10.89 5.18
N HIS A 295 -18.14 10.01 4.95
CA HIS A 295 -17.08 10.23 3.98
C HIS A 295 -17.65 10.25 2.55
N GLY A 296 -18.41 9.22 2.15
CA GLY A 296 -19.09 9.13 0.86
C GLY A 296 -20.09 10.26 0.59
N LEU A 297 -20.69 10.86 1.62
CA LEU A 297 -21.46 12.10 1.51
C LEU A 297 -20.61 13.24 0.92
N GLY A 298 -19.35 13.33 1.31
CA GLY A 298 -18.41 14.30 0.76
C GLY A 298 -18.21 14.14 -0.74
N HIS A 299 -17.97 12.91 -1.21
CA HIS A 299 -17.92 12.60 -2.65
C HIS A 299 -19.22 13.02 -3.35
N GLY A 300 -20.36 12.66 -2.75
CA GLY A 300 -21.69 13.02 -3.24
C GLY A 300 -21.92 14.53 -3.39
N PHE A 301 -21.40 15.35 -2.47
CA PHE A 301 -21.52 16.80 -2.57
C PHE A 301 -20.74 17.37 -3.75
N VAL A 302 -19.51 16.89 -3.99
CA VAL A 302 -18.72 17.32 -5.15
C VAL A 302 -19.46 17.04 -6.46
N HIS A 303 -20.08 15.87 -6.58
CA HIS A 303 -20.91 15.54 -7.74
C HIS A 303 -22.19 16.39 -7.83
N TYR A 304 -22.92 16.55 -6.72
CA TYR A 304 -24.18 17.30 -6.69
C TYR A 304 -23.99 18.79 -7.04
N PHE A 305 -22.86 19.38 -6.62
CA PHE A 305 -22.54 20.78 -6.93
C PHE A 305 -21.67 20.96 -8.18
N GLY A 306 -21.32 19.89 -8.89
CA GLY A 306 -20.56 19.95 -10.15
C GLY A 306 -19.17 20.53 -9.99
N ASP A 307 -18.38 19.98 -9.05
CA ASP A 307 -17.02 20.41 -8.66
C ASP A 307 -16.93 21.80 -8.01
N ASP A 308 -18.04 22.42 -7.60
CA ASP A 308 -17.99 23.65 -6.80
C ASP A 308 -17.56 23.33 -5.36
N LEU A 309 -16.26 23.55 -5.09
CA LEU A 309 -15.62 23.22 -3.82
C LEU A 309 -16.24 23.99 -2.65
N ASP A 310 -16.56 25.27 -2.83
CA ASP A 310 -17.12 26.12 -1.78
C ASP A 310 -18.49 25.59 -1.29
N SER A 311 -19.41 25.29 -2.20
CA SER A 311 -20.73 24.72 -1.84
C SER A 311 -20.62 23.33 -1.21
N SER A 312 -19.66 22.53 -1.67
CA SER A 312 -19.40 21.18 -1.15
C SER A 312 -18.90 21.23 0.29
N LEU A 313 -17.93 22.11 0.58
CA LEU A 313 -17.40 22.30 1.93
C LEU A 313 -18.41 22.95 2.88
N GLU A 314 -19.19 23.93 2.41
CA GLU A 314 -20.26 24.54 3.22
C GLU A 314 -21.25 23.48 3.71
N SER A 315 -21.60 22.50 2.87
CA SER A 315 -22.48 21.39 3.23
C SER A 315 -21.89 20.47 4.31
N CYS A 316 -20.57 20.27 4.32
CA CYS A 316 -19.89 19.52 5.40
C CYS A 316 -19.76 20.32 6.69
N HIS A 317 -19.66 21.65 6.64
CA HIS A 317 -19.44 22.53 7.80
C HIS A 317 -20.64 22.61 8.76
N ASP A 318 -21.83 22.26 8.29
CA ASP A 318 -23.03 22.19 9.13
C ASP A 318 -23.11 20.90 9.97
N LEU A 319 -22.17 19.96 9.77
CA LEU A 319 -22.10 18.69 10.50
C LEU A 319 -21.38 18.81 11.85
N SER A 320 -21.51 17.79 12.71
CA SER A 320 -20.71 17.73 13.94
C SER A 320 -19.21 17.65 13.63
N PHE A 321 -18.34 17.95 14.60
CA PHE A 321 -16.89 18.06 14.39
C PHE A 321 -16.27 16.85 13.67
N TYR A 322 -16.59 15.62 14.09
CA TYR A 322 -16.00 14.44 13.47
C TYR A 322 -16.62 14.13 12.10
N GLN A 323 -17.94 14.31 11.97
CA GLN A 323 -18.62 14.18 10.70
C GLN A 323 -18.10 15.19 9.67
N ASN A 324 -17.82 16.42 10.09
CA ASN A 324 -17.24 17.45 9.26
C ASN A 324 -15.87 17.00 8.75
N ILE A 325 -15.00 16.45 9.59
CA ILE A 325 -13.69 15.93 9.15
C ILE A 325 -13.85 14.82 8.11
N LEU A 326 -14.71 13.83 8.37
CA LEU A 326 -14.92 12.73 7.42
C LEU A 326 -15.50 13.21 6.09
N CYS A 327 -16.50 14.10 6.14
CA CYS A 327 -17.13 14.68 4.97
C CYS A 327 -16.14 15.53 4.16
N VAL A 328 -15.36 16.39 4.83
CA VAL A 328 -14.31 17.20 4.18
C VAL A 328 -13.25 16.29 3.54
N LYS A 329 -12.86 15.19 4.19
CA LYS A 329 -11.96 14.20 3.59
C LYS A 329 -12.51 13.63 2.29
N GLY A 330 -13.78 13.21 2.26
CA GLY A 330 -14.42 12.73 1.03
C GLY A 330 -14.57 13.81 -0.05
N VAL A 331 -14.89 15.05 0.34
CA VAL A 331 -14.90 16.20 -0.59
C VAL A 331 -13.53 16.41 -1.21
N MET A 332 -12.48 16.47 -0.37
CA MET A 332 -11.12 16.76 -0.84
C MET A 332 -10.57 15.63 -1.69
N MET A 333 -10.77 14.36 -1.30
CA MET A 333 -10.40 13.20 -2.10
C MET A 333 -11.04 13.27 -3.50
N GLN A 334 -12.38 13.40 -3.56
CA GLN A 334 -13.07 13.50 -4.86
C GLN A 334 -12.63 14.71 -5.68
N TYR A 335 -12.47 15.87 -5.04
CA TYR A 335 -12.10 17.10 -5.72
C TYR A 335 -10.68 17.04 -6.29
N THR A 336 -9.70 16.57 -5.50
CA THR A 336 -8.31 16.45 -5.97
C THR A 336 -8.18 15.43 -7.08
N ASP A 337 -8.90 14.30 -6.97
CA ASP A 337 -8.96 13.28 -8.02
C ASP A 337 -9.54 13.84 -9.32
N ASN A 338 -10.68 14.55 -9.26
CA ASN A 338 -11.32 15.14 -10.43
C ASN A 338 -10.41 16.15 -11.14
N VAL A 339 -9.77 17.04 -10.37
CA VAL A 339 -8.90 18.08 -10.93
C VAL A 339 -7.63 17.48 -11.52
N LEU A 340 -6.93 16.61 -10.79
CA LEU A 340 -5.66 16.03 -11.26
C LEU A 340 -5.87 15.08 -12.46
N THR A 341 -6.97 14.34 -12.49
CA THR A 341 -7.33 13.48 -13.64
C THR A 341 -7.72 14.30 -14.87
N ARG A 342 -8.51 15.37 -14.70
CA ARG A 342 -8.99 16.19 -15.83
C ARG A 342 -7.91 17.12 -16.39
N ASP A 343 -7.19 17.78 -15.50
CA ASP A 343 -6.30 18.90 -15.85
C ASP A 343 -4.82 18.46 -15.90
N GLY A 344 -4.51 17.24 -15.42
CA GLY A 344 -3.19 16.62 -15.43
C GLY A 344 -2.25 17.17 -14.36
N ILE A 345 -1.11 16.50 -14.20
CA ILE A 345 -0.09 16.92 -13.23
C ILE A 345 0.83 17.96 -13.85
N SER A 346 0.78 19.18 -13.31
CA SER A 346 1.74 20.23 -13.61
C SER A 346 1.95 21.13 -12.39
N GLU A 347 3.06 21.85 -12.38
CA GLU A 347 3.38 22.85 -11.35
C GLU A 347 2.21 23.84 -11.14
N ASN A 348 1.57 24.26 -12.23
CA ASN A 348 0.44 25.19 -12.18
C ASN A 348 -0.84 24.54 -11.63
N VAL A 349 -1.07 23.24 -11.84
CA VAL A 349 -2.26 22.58 -11.30
C VAL A 349 -2.04 22.30 -9.81
N ILE A 350 -0.94 21.64 -9.45
CA ILE A 350 -0.64 21.24 -8.07
C ILE A 350 -0.49 22.46 -7.14
N SER A 351 0.17 23.53 -7.56
CA SER A 351 0.32 24.73 -6.71
C SER A 351 -0.99 25.48 -6.47
N ASN A 352 -2.01 25.29 -7.33
CA ASN A 352 -3.26 26.06 -7.26
C ASN A 352 -4.47 25.23 -6.80
N ILE A 353 -4.33 23.90 -6.68
CA ILE A 353 -5.44 23.01 -6.30
C ILE A 353 -5.95 23.29 -4.88
N CYS A 354 -5.03 23.65 -3.97
CA CYS A 354 -5.32 24.01 -2.59
C CYS A 354 -4.92 25.48 -2.32
N ASP A 355 -5.85 26.43 -2.49
CA ASP A 355 -5.60 27.85 -2.20
C ASP A 355 -5.87 28.19 -0.72
N GLU A 356 -4.82 28.57 0.02
CA GLU A 356 -4.91 28.96 1.44
C GLU A 356 -5.82 30.19 1.67
N ASN A 357 -6.06 31.01 0.64
CA ASN A 357 -6.98 32.15 0.75
C ASN A 357 -8.45 31.75 0.63
N GLN A 358 -8.73 30.57 0.07
CA GLN A 358 -10.08 30.03 -0.13
C GLN A 358 -10.44 29.01 0.96
N LEU A 359 -9.46 28.21 1.38
CA LEU A 359 -9.66 27.12 2.33
C LEU A 359 -9.43 27.56 3.79
N ARG A 360 -10.22 27.01 4.71
CA ARG A 360 -10.01 27.21 6.16
C ARG A 360 -8.90 26.29 6.64
N GLY A 361 -8.26 26.63 7.76
CA GLY A 361 -7.04 25.94 8.22
C GLY A 361 -7.05 24.41 8.14
N ASN A 362 -8.12 23.73 8.61
CA ASN A 362 -8.19 22.27 8.50
C ASN A 362 -8.46 21.79 7.07
N ASP A 363 -9.34 22.47 6.33
CA ASP A 363 -9.64 22.15 4.92
C ASP A 363 -8.38 22.25 4.06
N TYR A 364 -7.51 23.23 4.33
CA TYR A 364 -6.23 23.39 3.65
C TYR A 364 -5.29 22.21 3.89
N VAL A 365 -5.22 21.71 5.13
CA VAL A 365 -4.43 20.53 5.49
C VAL A 365 -4.98 19.30 4.76
N GLU A 366 -6.29 19.06 4.86
CA GLU A 366 -6.93 17.90 4.22
C GLU A 366 -6.81 17.93 2.70
N CYS A 367 -6.93 19.10 2.06
CA CYS A 367 -6.73 19.25 0.62
C CYS A 367 -5.32 18.83 0.18
N ASN A 368 -4.28 19.26 0.91
CA ASN A 368 -2.90 18.90 0.59
C ASN A 368 -2.61 17.42 0.90
N MET A 369 -3.19 16.86 1.97
CA MET A 369 -3.11 15.42 2.24
C MET A 369 -3.78 14.60 1.14
N SER A 370 -5.01 14.96 0.73
CA SER A 370 -5.71 14.32 -0.38
C SER A 370 -4.96 14.45 -1.70
N THR A 371 -4.29 15.59 -1.95
CA THR A 371 -3.38 15.73 -3.11
C THR A 371 -2.27 14.68 -3.06
N GLY A 372 -1.67 14.45 -1.89
CA GLY A 372 -0.67 13.41 -1.68
C GLY A 372 -1.19 12.00 -1.95
N THR A 373 -2.38 11.68 -1.43
CA THR A 373 -3.10 10.43 -1.70
C THR A 373 -3.31 10.23 -3.21
N THR A 374 -3.87 11.23 -3.90
CA THR A 374 -4.07 11.16 -5.35
C THR A 374 -2.75 10.96 -6.12
N LEU A 375 -1.67 11.62 -5.70
CA LEU A 375 -0.36 11.50 -6.33
C LEU A 375 0.29 10.12 -6.15
N ALA A 376 -0.10 9.34 -5.12
CA ALA A 376 0.33 7.96 -4.97
C ALA A 376 -0.03 7.14 -6.22
N PHE A 377 -1.26 7.32 -6.74
CA PHE A 377 -1.73 6.63 -7.94
C PHE A 377 -0.92 7.01 -9.18
N PHE A 378 -0.70 8.31 -9.41
CA PHE A 378 0.10 8.79 -10.54
C PHE A 378 1.58 8.40 -10.44
N ALA A 379 2.06 8.13 -9.23
CA ALA A 379 3.39 7.62 -8.99
C ALA A 379 3.48 6.09 -9.06
N ASN A 380 2.38 5.37 -9.34
CA ASN A 380 2.34 3.91 -9.29
C ASN A 380 2.76 3.38 -7.90
N HIS A 381 2.33 4.08 -6.85
CA HIS A 381 2.70 3.83 -5.46
C HIS A 381 4.21 3.83 -5.17
N ASP A 382 5.04 4.36 -6.07
CA ASP A 382 6.45 4.64 -5.81
C ASP A 382 6.54 5.90 -4.94
N PHE A 383 6.98 5.71 -3.69
CA PHE A 383 7.08 6.78 -2.72
C PHE A 383 8.03 7.90 -3.14
N GLU A 384 9.19 7.59 -3.74
CA GLU A 384 10.16 8.63 -4.12
C GLU A 384 9.69 9.39 -5.36
N LYS A 385 9.06 8.72 -6.32
CA LYS A 385 8.42 9.37 -7.47
C LYS A 385 7.25 10.26 -7.04
N GLY A 386 6.38 9.80 -6.14
CA GLY A 386 5.27 10.60 -5.62
C GLY A 386 5.75 11.81 -4.82
N LYS A 387 6.81 11.63 -4.02
CA LYS A 387 7.44 12.71 -3.26
C LYS A 387 8.08 13.76 -4.17
N GLU A 388 8.65 13.36 -5.31
CA GLU A 388 9.10 14.30 -6.34
C GLU A 388 7.94 15.17 -6.84
N LEU A 389 6.75 14.59 -7.06
CA LEU A 389 5.56 15.36 -7.47
C LEU A 389 5.10 16.34 -6.38
N CYS A 390 5.14 15.97 -5.10
CA CYS A 390 4.85 16.90 -4.00
C CYS A 390 5.84 18.09 -3.95
N THR A 391 7.04 18.00 -4.54
CA THR A 391 7.97 19.15 -4.59
C THR A 391 7.49 20.30 -5.47
N LEU A 392 6.48 20.06 -6.30
CA LEU A 392 5.80 21.10 -7.09
C LEU A 392 4.99 22.07 -6.22
N ILE A 393 4.71 21.72 -4.96
CA ILE A 393 4.11 22.62 -3.97
C ILE A 393 5.20 23.52 -3.37
N GLU A 394 5.11 24.83 -3.63
CA GLU A 394 6.09 25.81 -3.14
C GLU A 394 6.11 25.90 -1.60
N ASP A 395 4.92 25.97 -0.98
CA ASP A 395 4.77 26.08 0.47
C ASP A 395 5.28 24.82 1.19
N GLU A 396 6.10 25.02 2.22
CA GLU A 396 6.79 23.93 2.91
C GLU A 396 5.85 23.10 3.79
N ASP A 397 4.89 23.74 4.46
CA ASP A 397 3.94 23.03 5.32
C ASP A 397 2.97 22.21 4.47
N ALA A 398 2.43 22.81 3.40
CA ALA A 398 1.59 22.15 2.40
C ALA A 398 2.27 20.93 1.76
N ARG A 399 3.54 21.09 1.36
CA ARG A 399 4.35 19.98 0.84
C ARG A 399 4.53 18.86 1.84
N ASN A 400 4.72 19.17 3.13
CA ASN A 400 4.81 18.15 4.17
C ASN A 400 3.49 17.39 4.34
N TYR A 401 2.34 18.07 4.25
CA TYR A 401 1.02 17.42 4.27
C TYR A 401 0.81 16.51 3.05
N CYS A 402 1.24 16.94 1.86
CA CYS A 402 1.24 16.11 0.65
C CYS A 402 2.06 14.83 0.83
N VAL A 403 3.30 14.95 1.31
CA VAL A 403 4.16 13.77 1.55
C VAL A 403 3.54 12.84 2.61
N GLU A 404 2.87 13.38 3.62
CA GLU A 404 2.19 12.58 4.63
C GLU A 404 0.96 11.83 4.08
N GLY A 405 0.14 12.49 3.25
CA GLY A 405 -0.97 11.84 2.54
C GLY A 405 -0.49 10.71 1.63
N LEU A 406 0.56 10.96 0.85
CA LEU A 406 1.23 9.96 0.02
C LEU A 406 1.71 8.75 0.84
N ARG A 407 2.32 9.02 2.01
CA ARG A 407 2.82 7.97 2.90
C ARG A 407 1.69 7.10 3.45
N LEU A 408 0.58 7.71 3.85
CA LEU A 408 -0.57 6.99 4.39
C LEU A 408 -1.21 6.10 3.31
N GLU A 409 -1.38 6.63 2.10
CA GLU A 409 -1.95 5.85 0.99
C GLU A 409 -1.10 4.61 0.65
N ILE A 410 0.22 4.79 0.53
CA ILE A 410 1.13 3.68 0.23
C ILE A 410 1.17 2.66 1.38
N GLN A 411 0.99 3.09 2.64
CA GLN A 411 0.95 2.18 3.78
C GLN A 411 -0.34 1.39 3.90
N ASP A 412 -1.47 2.01 3.56
CA ASP A 412 -2.79 1.39 3.65
C ASP A 412 -3.09 0.48 2.43
N SER A 413 -2.26 0.53 1.38
CA SER A 413 -2.29 -0.40 0.24
C SER A 413 -2.14 -1.85 0.71
N GLU A 414 -3.07 -2.72 0.28
CA GLU A 414 -3.10 -4.15 0.62
C GLU A 414 -1.82 -4.90 0.18
N ARG A 415 -1.00 -4.31 -0.72
CA ARG A 415 0.32 -4.82 -1.13
C ARG A 415 1.36 -4.83 -0.01
N TYR A 416 1.19 -4.00 1.03
CA TYR A 416 2.15 -3.84 2.13
C TYR A 416 1.75 -4.55 3.43
N GLU A 417 0.53 -5.09 3.54
CA GLU A 417 0.13 -5.87 4.72
C GLU A 417 0.40 -7.37 4.53
N SER A 418 1.54 -7.84 5.05
CA SER A 418 1.84 -9.28 5.21
C SER A 418 1.33 -9.87 6.52
N SER A 419 0.57 -9.11 7.32
CA SER A 419 0.06 -9.61 8.60
C SER A 419 -1.34 -10.19 8.44
N PRO A 420 -1.59 -11.42 8.92
CA PRO A 420 -2.92 -12.00 8.85
C PRO A 420 -3.93 -11.12 9.60
N LEU A 421 -5.17 -11.07 9.10
CA LEU A 421 -6.37 -10.41 9.65
C LEU A 421 -6.82 -10.96 11.02
N THR A 422 -5.88 -11.29 11.91
CA THR A 422 -6.16 -11.76 13.26
C THR A 422 -5.97 -10.63 14.24
N GLU A 423 -7.11 -10.11 14.72
CA GLU A 423 -7.30 -8.91 15.55
C GLU A 423 -7.14 -7.58 14.80
N ASP A 424 -8.27 -7.09 14.26
CA ASP A 424 -8.44 -5.72 13.77
C ASP A 424 -7.98 -4.69 14.82
N VAL A 425 -6.73 -4.24 14.70
CA VAL A 425 -6.08 -3.25 15.57
C VAL A 425 -6.49 -1.82 15.19
N ARG A 426 -7.27 -1.65 14.11
CA ARG A 426 -7.69 -0.35 13.61
C ARG A 426 -8.69 0.28 14.58
N GLU A 427 -8.62 1.60 14.68
CA GLU A 427 -9.55 2.35 15.50
C GLU A 427 -10.95 2.27 14.91
N LYS A 428 -11.90 1.72 15.67
CA LYS A 428 -13.29 1.62 15.28
C LYS A 428 -14.02 2.87 15.70
N PHE A 429 -14.86 3.37 14.81
CA PHE A 429 -15.71 4.49 15.10
C PHE A 429 -17.16 4.08 15.32
N GLN A 430 -17.73 4.51 16.44
CA GLN A 430 -18.94 3.93 17.02
C GLN A 430 -19.91 5.02 17.47
N PRO A 431 -20.51 5.77 16.53
CA PRO A 431 -21.38 6.91 16.82
C PRO A 431 -22.59 6.49 17.66
N GLN A 432 -23.00 7.37 18.57
CA GLN A 432 -24.14 7.16 19.46
C GLN A 432 -25.16 8.26 19.22
N PHE A 433 -26.30 7.87 18.63
CA PHE A 433 -27.39 8.79 18.32
C PHE A 433 -28.24 9.07 19.56
N ILE A 434 -28.53 10.34 19.80
CA ILE A 434 -29.36 10.75 20.93
C ILE A 434 -30.80 10.92 20.46
N GLU A 435 -31.70 10.16 21.06
CA GLU A 435 -33.12 10.18 20.70
C GLU A 435 -33.72 11.58 20.87
N GLY A 436 -34.37 12.09 19.82
CA GLY A 436 -35.08 13.37 19.84
C GLY A 436 -34.25 14.61 19.50
N ILE A 437 -32.97 14.47 19.16
CA ILE A 437 -32.13 15.57 18.64
C ILE A 437 -31.27 15.10 17.45
N SER A 438 -30.95 16.01 16.52
CA SER A 438 -30.12 15.75 15.33
C SER A 438 -28.62 15.81 15.66
N LYS A 439 -28.20 15.21 16.78
CA LYS A 439 -26.82 15.25 17.25
C LYS A 439 -26.33 13.86 17.64
N THR A 440 -25.04 13.64 17.44
CA THR A 440 -24.35 12.37 17.66
C THR A 440 -23.25 12.57 18.69
N ILE A 441 -23.01 11.55 19.52
CA ILE A 441 -21.78 11.43 20.30
C ILE A 441 -20.86 10.46 19.56
N ASP A 442 -19.72 10.97 19.15
CA ASP A 442 -18.78 10.26 18.31
C ASP A 442 -17.79 9.50 19.19
N ILE A 443 -17.58 8.21 18.91
CA ILE A 443 -16.70 7.35 19.71
C ILE A 443 -15.62 6.77 18.81
N ARG A 444 -14.35 6.94 19.18
CA ARG A 444 -13.21 6.32 18.49
C ARG A 444 -12.46 5.42 19.47
N SER A 445 -12.39 4.13 19.18
CA SER A 445 -11.71 3.14 20.01
C SER A 445 -11.40 1.87 19.20
N PRO A 446 -10.22 1.25 19.37
CA PRO A 446 -10.00 -0.11 18.87
C PRO A 446 -10.95 -1.16 19.51
N ALA A 447 -11.48 -0.89 20.71
CA ALA A 447 -12.45 -1.76 21.37
C ALA A 447 -13.87 -1.49 20.87
N LEU A 448 -14.69 -2.54 20.77
CA LEU A 448 -16.12 -2.44 20.56
C LEU A 448 -16.79 -1.89 21.82
N VAL A 449 -17.64 -0.89 21.64
CA VAL A 449 -18.39 -0.16 22.65
C VAL A 449 -19.86 -0.58 22.58
N SER A 450 -20.39 -1.11 23.67
CA SER A 450 -21.78 -1.55 23.79
C SER A 450 -22.48 -0.90 24.99
N ASP A 451 -23.80 -1.07 25.08
CA ASP A 451 -24.64 -0.57 26.18
C ASP A 451 -24.45 0.92 26.48
N PHE A 452 -24.17 1.72 25.45
CA PHE A 452 -23.94 3.14 25.60
C PHE A 452 -25.22 3.85 26.09
N GLN A 453 -25.07 4.66 27.12
CA GLN A 453 -26.12 5.48 27.69
C GLN A 453 -25.61 6.90 27.89
N PHE A 454 -26.36 7.85 27.33
CA PHE A 454 -26.19 9.27 27.59
C PHE A 454 -27.44 9.80 28.30
N VAL A 455 -27.28 10.21 29.56
CA VAL A 455 -28.38 10.68 30.40
C VAL A 455 -28.08 12.11 30.85
N PRO A 456 -28.45 13.13 30.05
CA PRO A 456 -28.08 14.51 30.31
C PRO A 456 -28.69 15.06 31.61
N GLU A 457 -29.85 14.56 32.05
CA GLU A 457 -30.54 15.02 33.27
C GLU A 457 -29.73 14.78 34.55
N ILE A 458 -28.88 13.75 34.55
CA ILE A 458 -28.02 13.40 35.67
C ILE A 458 -26.53 13.53 35.31
N GLU A 459 -26.23 14.17 34.19
CA GLU A 459 -24.87 14.38 33.67
C GLU A 459 -24.07 13.06 33.63
N LEU A 460 -24.64 11.98 33.08
CA LEU A 460 -24.02 10.64 33.06
C LEU A 460 -23.79 10.13 31.63
N ILE A 461 -22.59 9.59 31.40
CA ILE A 461 -22.24 8.73 30.26
C ILE A 461 -21.86 7.36 30.81
N SER A 462 -22.40 6.29 30.25
CA SER A 462 -22.06 4.91 30.62
C SER A 462 -21.90 4.06 29.37
N PHE A 463 -20.90 3.19 29.34
CA PHE A 463 -20.75 2.21 28.26
C PHE A 463 -19.92 1.00 28.70
N THR A 464 -20.00 -0.06 27.91
CA THR A 464 -19.22 -1.30 28.05
C THR A 464 -18.22 -1.38 26.91
N VAL A 465 -17.04 -1.95 27.15
CA VAL A 465 -15.99 -2.22 26.15
C VAL A 465 -15.61 -3.69 26.16
N ASP A 466 -15.41 -4.27 24.97
CA ASP A 466 -15.08 -5.69 24.81
C ASP A 466 -13.66 -6.05 25.26
N ARG A 467 -12.72 -5.09 25.22
CA ARG A 467 -11.31 -5.27 25.57
C ARG A 467 -10.69 -3.99 26.15
N PRO A 468 -9.59 -4.08 26.93
CA PRO A 468 -8.96 -2.92 27.56
C PRO A 468 -8.16 -2.10 26.54
N GLN A 469 -8.84 -1.19 25.83
CA GLN A 469 -8.27 -0.20 24.91
C GLN A 469 -8.71 1.22 25.26
N TYR A 470 -8.04 2.24 24.71
CA TYR A 470 -8.49 3.62 24.92
C TYR A 470 -9.81 3.88 24.22
N VAL A 471 -10.62 4.78 24.78
CA VAL A 471 -11.85 5.29 24.14
C VAL A 471 -11.79 6.80 24.09
N ILE A 472 -12.02 7.37 22.91
CA ILE A 472 -12.13 8.81 22.68
C ILE A 472 -13.61 9.12 22.39
N LEU A 473 -14.23 9.99 23.18
CA LEU A 473 -15.60 10.48 22.95
C LEU A 473 -15.57 11.94 22.54
N TYR A 474 -16.28 12.32 21.47
CA TYR A 474 -16.56 13.71 21.12
C TYR A 474 -18.03 14.01 21.35
N ILE A 475 -18.32 14.99 22.21
CA ILE A 475 -19.68 15.32 22.65
C ILE A 475 -20.00 16.78 22.31
N PRO A 476 -21.05 17.08 21.53
CA PRO A 476 -21.44 18.45 21.20
C PRO A 476 -21.61 19.36 22.42
N ASN A 477 -21.16 20.61 22.33
CA ASN A 477 -21.03 21.53 23.48
C ASN A 477 -22.34 21.79 24.24
N ASP A 478 -23.46 21.84 23.55
CA ASP A 478 -24.79 22.03 24.14
C ASP A 478 -25.31 20.80 24.91
N LEU A 479 -24.66 19.65 24.73
CA LEU A 479 -24.93 18.42 25.44
C LEU A 479 -24.00 18.22 26.65
N VAL A 480 -22.99 19.07 26.82
CA VAL A 480 -22.00 18.94 27.88
C VAL A 480 -22.45 19.71 29.13
N GLY A 481 -22.79 18.96 30.17
CA GLY A 481 -23.03 19.48 31.52
C GLY A 481 -21.74 19.89 32.24
N SER A 482 -21.88 20.63 33.35
CA SER A 482 -20.74 21.12 34.13
C SER A 482 -20.06 20.04 34.98
N LYS A 483 -20.72 18.90 35.21
CA LYS A 483 -20.19 17.78 36.00
C LYS A 483 -20.55 16.41 35.39
N MET A 484 -20.20 16.21 34.12
CA MET A 484 -20.35 14.91 33.47
C MET A 484 -19.55 13.81 34.19
N ALA A 485 -20.23 12.74 34.59
CA ALA A 485 -19.66 11.50 35.11
C ALA A 485 -19.62 10.46 33.98
N VAL A 486 -18.51 9.74 33.87
CA VAL A 486 -18.35 8.63 32.93
C VAL A 486 -18.27 7.32 33.70
N MET A 487 -18.92 6.27 33.22
CA MET A 487 -18.76 4.90 33.71
C MET A 487 -18.37 3.98 32.56
N VAL A 488 -17.34 3.16 32.77
CA VAL A 488 -16.89 2.17 31.78
C VAL A 488 -16.94 0.78 32.42
N ASN A 489 -17.60 -0.18 31.78
CA ASN A 489 -17.83 -1.52 32.35
C ASN A 489 -18.46 -1.47 33.77
N GLY A 490 -19.32 -0.48 34.01
CA GLY A 490 -19.95 -0.24 35.32
C GLY A 490 -19.01 0.29 36.41
N GLN A 491 -17.77 0.68 36.06
CA GLN A 491 -16.79 1.26 36.98
C GLN A 491 -16.61 2.76 36.71
N SER A 492 -16.35 3.53 37.76
CA SER A 492 -16.02 4.97 37.61
C SER A 492 -14.52 5.16 37.35
N PRO A 493 -14.10 6.24 36.65
CA PRO A 493 -12.70 6.58 36.43
C PRO A 493 -11.88 6.66 37.73
N SER A 494 -12.51 7.02 38.86
CA SER A 494 -11.87 7.05 40.18
C SER A 494 -11.48 5.67 40.74
N GLN A 495 -11.90 4.57 40.09
CA GLN A 495 -11.67 3.19 40.51
C GLN A 495 -10.74 2.40 39.57
N LEU A 496 -10.32 2.97 38.44
CA LEU A 496 -9.37 2.35 37.50
C LEU A 496 -7.93 2.62 37.99
N ASP A 497 -7.18 1.57 38.36
CA ASP A 497 -5.86 1.66 39.01
C ASP A 497 -4.73 1.86 37.96
N ALA A 498 -3.88 2.87 38.14
CA ALA A 498 -2.89 3.33 37.16
C ALA A 498 -1.44 3.11 37.64
N LYS A 499 -0.70 2.20 37.02
CA LYS A 499 0.77 2.11 37.21
C LYS A 499 1.54 1.75 35.93
N ASN A 500 2.60 2.53 35.70
CA ASN A 500 3.71 2.38 34.72
C ASN A 500 3.40 2.72 33.24
N ASN A 501 3.46 3.99 32.84
CA ASN A 501 3.63 4.33 31.42
C ASN A 501 4.33 5.68 31.16
N VAL A 502 4.87 5.84 29.94
CA VAL A 502 5.96 6.76 29.53
C VAL A 502 5.52 8.20 29.21
N LEU A 503 4.22 8.55 29.28
CA LEU A 503 3.69 9.84 28.78
C LEU A 503 3.17 10.85 29.84
N GLY A 504 3.50 10.68 31.12
CA GLY A 504 3.08 11.63 32.18
C GLY A 504 1.63 11.40 32.63
N GLU A 505 1.32 11.88 33.84
CA GLU A 505 0.17 11.45 34.65
C GLU A 505 -1.21 11.72 33.99
N ASP A 506 -2.04 10.66 34.01
CA ASP A 506 -3.51 10.59 33.89
C ASP A 506 -4.18 11.08 32.59
N ILE A 507 -4.49 10.18 31.65
CA ILE A 507 -5.44 10.49 30.59
C ILE A 507 -6.88 10.19 31.07
N VAL A 508 -7.44 11.01 31.95
CA VAL A 508 -8.84 11.44 31.74
C VAL A 508 -8.72 12.86 31.23
N MET A 509 -8.37 13.01 29.96
CA MET A 509 -8.29 14.34 29.37
C MET A 509 -9.69 14.74 28.95
N ILE A 510 -10.31 15.64 29.73
CA ILE A 510 -11.51 16.40 29.35
C ILE A 510 -10.99 17.68 28.67
N LYS A 511 -10.90 17.66 27.33
CA LYS A 511 -10.53 18.87 26.57
C LYS A 511 -11.79 19.50 26.01
N PHE A 512 -12.08 20.72 26.47
CA PHE A 512 -13.10 21.57 25.85
C PHE A 512 -12.50 22.18 24.58
N VAL A 513 -13.14 21.91 23.44
CA VAL A 513 -12.74 22.52 22.17
C VAL A 513 -13.52 23.84 22.01
N PRO A 514 -12.84 25.01 21.97
CA PRO A 514 -13.50 26.29 21.83
C PRO A 514 -14.28 26.39 20.50
N ASN A 515 -15.29 27.27 20.45
CA ASN A 515 -16.06 27.60 19.23
C ASN A 515 -16.92 26.45 18.68
N GLU A 516 -17.89 25.98 19.47
CA GLU A 516 -18.94 24.98 19.09
C GLU A 516 -18.50 23.49 19.05
N GLN A 517 -17.23 23.18 19.34
CA GLN A 517 -16.60 21.88 19.03
C GLN A 517 -16.52 20.82 20.14
N GLY A 518 -17.32 20.93 21.21
CA GLY A 518 -17.59 19.82 22.12
C GLY A 518 -16.53 19.46 23.18
N LEU A 519 -16.79 18.36 23.90
CA LEU A 519 -15.92 17.74 24.88
C LEU A 519 -15.24 16.51 24.28
N VAL A 520 -13.90 16.48 24.31
CA VAL A 520 -13.12 15.26 24.06
C VAL A 520 -12.83 14.59 25.39
N LEU A 521 -13.20 13.31 25.53
CA LEU A 521 -12.84 12.47 26.67
C LEU A 521 -12.00 11.29 26.21
N ILE A 522 -10.78 11.18 26.72
CA ILE A 522 -9.92 10.01 26.50
C ILE A 522 -9.82 9.26 27.82
N THR A 523 -9.96 7.93 27.82
CA THR A 523 -9.90 7.08 29.02
C THR A 523 -8.96 5.88 28.79
N PRO A 524 -7.88 5.68 29.56
CA PRO A 524 -7.10 4.47 29.57
C PRO A 524 -7.87 3.42 30.37
N LEU A 525 -8.00 2.23 29.80
CA LEU A 525 -8.52 1.09 30.54
C LEU A 525 -7.37 0.36 31.21
N ALA A 526 -7.56 0.02 32.50
CA ALA A 526 -6.63 -0.86 33.21
C ALA A 526 -6.71 -2.28 32.60
N GLN A 527 -5.56 -2.93 32.46
CA GLN A 527 -5.47 -4.36 32.11
C GLN A 527 -6.07 -5.25 33.20
#